data_AF-A0A2Z6PC04-F1
#
_entry.id   AF-A0A2Z6PC04-F1
#
_cell.length_a   1.000
_cell.length_b   1.000
_cell.length_c   1.000
_cell.angle_alpha   90.00
_cell.angle_beta   90.00
_cell.angle_gamma   90.00
#
_symmetry.space_group_name_H-M   'P 1'
#
loop_
_entity.id
_entity.type
_entity.pdbx_description
1 polymer ?
#
loop_
_entity_poly.entity_id
_entity_poly.type
_entity_poly.pdbx_seq_one_letter_code
_entity_poly.pdbx_strand_id
1 'polypeptide(L)'
;MAGVIVIFDFDSTIIECDSDNWVLDEFGLTEKFYQLLPNMLWNPLMDKMMNKLHSQGKTIEEIVEVLNKTPIHPRIVPAIEAAYSLGREQLIINGVTRCW
;
A
#
# COMPACT_ATOMS: atom_id res chain seq x y z
N MET A 1 30.93 -2.67 -16.42
CA MET A 1 29.72 -1.82 -16.41
C MET A 1 29.02 -2.09 -15.10
N ALA A 2 28.81 -1.07 -14.27
CA ALA A 2 27.92 -1.21 -13.12
C ALA A 2 26.49 -1.28 -13.66
N GLY A 3 25.71 -2.29 -13.28
CA GLY A 3 24.31 -2.35 -13.67
C GLY A 3 23.52 -1.22 -13.01
N VAL A 4 22.47 -0.79 -13.69
CA VAL A 4 21.53 0.21 -13.16
C VAL A 4 20.49 -0.55 -12.36
N ILE A 5 20.38 -0.22 -11.08
CA ILE A 5 19.32 -0.70 -10.19
C ILE A 5 18.25 0.39 -10.14
N VAL A 6 16.99 0.01 -10.37
CA VAL A 6 15.84 0.90 -10.26
C VAL A 6 14.96 0.41 -9.11
N ILE A 7 14.68 1.28 -8.15
CA ILE A 7 13.86 1.01 -6.99
C ILE A 7 12.61 1.88 -7.09
N PHE A 8 11.45 1.26 -7.02
CA PHE A 8 10.17 1.96 -6.94
C PHE A 8 9.61 1.80 -5.54
N ASP A 9 9.21 2.93 -4.96
CA ASP A 9 8.31 2.91 -3.82
C ASP A 9 6.92 2.44 -4.28
N PHE A 10 6.12 1.89 -3.38
CA PHE A 10 4.79 1.38 -3.72
C PHE A 10 3.73 2.48 -3.57
N ASP A 11 3.53 2.96 -2.34
CA ASP A 11 2.53 3.97 -2.01
C ASP A 11 2.84 5.31 -2.70
N SER A 12 1.81 5.93 -3.27
CA SER A 12 1.94 7.20 -4.01
C SER A 12 2.97 7.20 -5.16
N THR A 13 3.47 6.04 -5.57
CA THR A 13 4.44 5.88 -6.67
C THR A 13 3.96 4.85 -7.69
N ILE A 14 3.78 3.58 -7.30
CA ILE A 14 3.19 2.55 -8.16
C ILE A 14 1.66 2.69 -8.17
N ILE A 15 1.08 2.81 -6.98
CA ILE A 15 -0.33 3.13 -6.80
C ILE A 15 -0.47 4.64 -6.55
N GLU A 16 -1.59 5.24 -6.95
CA GLU A 16 -1.85 6.68 -6.83
C GLU A 16 -2.34 7.10 -5.44
N CYS A 17 -2.33 6.18 -4.47
CA CYS A 17 -2.81 6.41 -3.11
C CYS A 17 -1.86 5.81 -2.06
N ASP A 18 -2.16 6.10 -0.80
CA ASP A 18 -1.61 5.40 0.36
C ASP A 18 -2.48 4.17 0.64
N SER A 19 -1.88 2.97 0.63
CA SER A 19 -2.60 1.70 0.73
C SER A 19 -3.23 1.47 2.11
N ASP A 20 -2.60 1.94 3.18
CA ASP A 20 -3.16 1.88 4.53
C ASP A 20 -4.45 2.70 4.62
N ASN A 21 -4.41 3.96 4.20
CA ASN A 21 -5.57 4.84 4.14
C ASN A 21 -6.65 4.27 3.22
N TRP A 22 -6.28 3.75 2.05
CA TRP A 22 -7.22 3.14 1.11
C TRP A 22 -8.02 1.99 1.74
N VAL A 23 -7.35 1.10 2.48
CA VAL A 23 -8.02 0.00 3.19
C VAL A 23 -8.96 0.54 4.28
N LEU A 24 -8.52 1.54 5.05
CA LEU A 24 -9.37 2.14 6.08
C LEU A 24 -10.60 2.84 5.50
N ASP A 25 -10.45 3.51 4.37
CA ASP A 25 -11.52 4.20 3.67
C ASP A 25 -12.57 3.22 3.13
N GLU A 26 -12.13 2.17 2.44
CA GLU A 26 -13.01 1.14 1.87
C GLU A 26 -13.80 0.35 2.95
N PHE A 27 -13.25 0.25 4.17
CA PHE A 27 -13.94 -0.35 5.31
C PHE A 27 -14.59 0.66 6.26
N GLY A 28 -14.63 1.95 5.91
CA GLY A 28 -15.33 2.99 6.68
C GLY A 28 -14.73 3.28 8.05
N LEU A 29 -13.41 3.14 8.21
CA LEU A 29 -12.67 3.44 9.43
C LEU A 29 -11.98 4.81 9.42
N THR A 30 -12.03 5.56 8.31
CA THR A 30 -11.39 6.88 8.12
C THR A 30 -11.63 7.84 9.28
N GLU A 31 -12.91 8.07 9.62
CA GLU A 31 -13.27 9.04 10.65
C GLU A 31 -12.69 8.63 12.02
N LYS A 32 -12.81 7.35 12.36
CA LYS A 32 -12.28 6.80 13.61
C LYS A 32 -10.76 6.89 13.67
N PHE A 33 -10.09 6.64 12.54
CA PHE A 33 -8.64 6.78 12.43
C PHE A 33 -8.20 8.22 12.72
N TYR A 34 -8.78 9.21 12.03
CA TYR A 34 -8.43 10.62 12.22
C TYR A 34 -8.82 11.17 13.60
N GLN A 35 -9.86 10.64 14.25
CA GLN A 35 -10.18 10.97 15.64
C GLN A 35 -9.09 10.52 16.62
N LEU A 36 -8.42 9.39 16.35
CA LEU A 36 -7.41 8.81 17.23
C LEU A 36 -5.98 9.29 16.93
N LEU A 37 -5.71 9.68 15.67
CA LEU A 37 -4.40 10.11 15.17
C LEU A 37 -3.69 11.17 16.05
N PRO A 38 -4.36 12.20 16.60
CA PRO A 38 -3.68 13.22 17.41
C PRO A 38 -3.14 12.68 18.74
N ASN A 39 -3.62 11.53 19.22
CA ASN A 39 -3.36 11.02 20.56
C ASN A 39 -2.64 9.66 20.58
N MET A 40 -2.30 9.11 19.41
CA MET A 40 -1.65 7.80 19.28
C MET A 40 -0.53 7.85 18.25
N LEU A 41 0.55 7.09 18.50
CA LEU A 41 1.55 6.84 17.48
C LEU A 41 0.95 6.02 16.33
N TRP A 42 1.50 6.20 15.12
CA TRP A 42 0.99 5.57 13.89
C TRP A 42 0.86 4.05 14.00
N ASN A 43 1.95 3.33 14.33
CA ASN A 43 1.92 1.85 14.34
C ASN A 43 0.89 1.29 15.33
N PRO A 44 0.85 1.72 16.62
CA PRO A 44 -0.22 1.30 17.54
C PRO A 44 -1.64 1.67 17.08
N LEU A 45 -1.79 2.77 16.34
CA LEU A 45 -3.07 3.16 15.76
C LEU A 45 -3.48 2.21 14.63
N MET A 46 -2.57 1.89 13.72
CA MET A 46 -2.80 0.91 12.65
C MET A 46 -3.11 -0.48 13.21
N ASP A 47 -2.36 -0.95 14.21
CA ASP A 47 -2.66 -2.20 14.92
C ASP A 47 -4.09 -2.20 15.48
N LYS A 48 -4.52 -1.07 16.04
CA LYS A 48 -5.88 -0.91 16.56
C LYS A 48 -6.94 -0.91 15.45
N MET A 49 -6.65 -0.36 14.28
CA MET A 49 -7.54 -0.41 13.12
C MET A 49 -7.65 -1.83 12.56
N MET A 50 -6.54 -2.54 12.43
CA MET A 50 -6.51 -3.93 11.96
C MET A 50 -7.28 -4.86 12.90
N ASN A 51 -7.11 -4.69 14.22
CA ASN A 51 -7.93 -5.41 15.20
C ASN A 51 -9.43 -5.08 15.10
N LYS A 52 -9.77 -3.83 14.75
CA LYS A 52 -11.17 -3.44 14.54
C LYS A 52 -11.75 -4.16 13.33
N LEU A 53 -11.05 -4.20 12.20
CA LEU A 53 -11.46 -4.96 11.02
C LEU A 53 -11.65 -6.45 11.33
N HIS A 54 -10.67 -7.06 12.02
CA HIS A 54 -10.77 -8.45 12.45
C HIS A 54 -12.00 -8.70 13.34
N SER A 55 -12.28 -7.81 14.30
CA SER A 55 -13.48 -7.92 15.16
C SER A 55 -14.81 -7.74 14.41
N GLN A 56 -14.78 -7.12 13.23
CA GLN A 56 -15.93 -6.99 12.32
C GLN A 56 -16.07 -8.18 11.38
N GLY A 57 -15.21 -9.20 11.51
CA GLY A 57 -15.21 -10.40 10.69
C GLY A 57 -14.57 -10.20 9.31
N LYS A 58 -13.83 -9.11 9.09
CA LYS A 58 -13.13 -8.88 7.84
C LYS A 58 -11.97 -9.86 7.67
N THR A 59 -11.96 -10.49 6.51
CA THR A 59 -10.98 -11.50 6.11
C THR A 59 -9.79 -10.86 5.39
N ILE A 60 -8.69 -11.61 5.30
CA ILE A 60 -7.51 -11.16 4.55
C ILE A 60 -7.86 -11.07 3.05
N GLU A 61 -8.68 -11.99 2.57
CA GLU A 61 -9.14 -12.03 1.18
C GLU A 61 -9.91 -10.77 0.81
N GLU A 62 -10.79 -10.28 1.70
CA GLU A 62 -11.48 -9.00 1.50
C GLU A 62 -10.52 -7.81 1.46
N ILE A 63 -9.46 -7.80 2.29
CA ILE A 63 -8.43 -6.75 2.25
C ILE A 63 -7.67 -6.80 0.93
N VAL A 64 -7.31 -7.99 0.45
CA VAL A 64 -6.65 -8.17 -0.86
C VAL A 64 -7.55 -7.70 -2.00
N GLU A 65 -8.85 -8.00 -1.96
CA GLU A 65 -9.81 -7.50 -2.95
C GLU A 65 -9.91 -5.97 -2.96
N VAL A 66 -9.81 -5.32 -1.79
CA VAL A 66 -9.75 -3.86 -1.67
C VAL A 66 -8.46 -3.30 -2.26
N LEU A 67 -7.32 -3.89 -1.94
CA LEU A 67 -6.01 -3.46 -2.47
C LEU A 67 -5.91 -3.63 -3.99
N ASN A 68 -6.52 -4.66 -4.56
CA ASN A 68 -6.58 -4.86 -6.01
C ASN A 68 -7.36 -3.78 -6.77
N LYS A 69 -8.15 -2.96 -6.06
CA LYS A 69 -8.91 -1.83 -6.63
C LYS A 69 -8.14 -0.50 -6.53
N THR A 70 -6.95 -0.49 -5.96
CA THR A 70 -6.13 0.73 -5.86
C THR A 70 -5.90 1.33 -7.25
N PRO A 71 -6.01 2.67 -7.39
CA PRO A 71 -5.75 3.33 -8.66
C PRO A 71 -4.27 3.24 -9.04
N ILE A 72 -3.99 2.97 -10.30
CA ILE A 72 -2.64 2.94 -10.88
C ILE A 72 -2.62 3.84 -12.10
N HIS A 73 -1.67 4.76 -12.16
CA HIS A 73 -1.52 5.64 -13.32
C HIS A 73 -1.20 4.80 -14.57
N PRO A 74 -1.85 5.02 -15.74
CA PRO A 74 -1.67 4.18 -16.94
C PRO A 74 -0.23 4.06 -17.46
N ARG A 75 0.67 4.96 -17.04
CA ARG A 75 2.09 4.96 -17.43
C ARG A 75 3.01 4.17 -16.50
N ILE A 76 2.55 3.69 -15.34
CA ILE A 76 3.39 2.95 -14.39
C ILE A 76 3.88 1.64 -14.99
N VAL A 77 2.98 0.83 -15.57
CA VAL A 77 3.36 -0.43 -16.21
C VAL A 77 4.36 -0.21 -17.35
N PRO A 78 4.11 0.69 -18.33
CA PRO A 78 5.11 1.02 -19.35
C PRO A 78 6.45 1.52 -18.79
N ALA A 79 6.45 2.29 -17.71
CA ALA A 79 7.68 2.80 -17.09
C ALA A 79 8.51 1.67 -16.45
N ILE A 80 7.85 0.73 -15.76
CA ILE A 80 8.49 -0.45 -15.18
C ILE A 80 9.04 -1.36 -16.29
N GLU A 81 8.28 -1.59 -17.35
CA GLU A 81 8.72 -2.37 -18.52
C GLU A 81 9.94 -1.73 -19.20
N ALA A 82 9.93 -0.40 -19.37
CA ALA A 82 11.05 0.34 -19.92
C ALA A 82 12.29 0.22 -19.03
N ALA A 83 12.15 0.41 -17.71
CA ALA A 83 13.24 0.25 -16.75
C ALA A 83 13.84 -1.17 -16.81
N TYR A 84 12.98 -2.21 -16.85
CA TYR A 84 13.39 -3.60 -16.97
C TYR A 84 14.17 -3.88 -18.26
N SER A 85 13.73 -3.29 -19.38
CA SER A 85 14.41 -3.42 -20.68
C SER A 85 15.79 -2.76 -20.72
N LEU A 86 16.00 -1.71 -19.92
CA LEU A 86 17.22 -0.89 -19.89
C LEU A 86 18.31 -1.45 -18.99
N GLY A 87 17.97 -2.24 -17.97
CA GLY A 87 18.93 -2.81 -17.03
C GLY A 87 18.41 -4.10 -16.44
N ARG A 88 19.03 -5.24 -16.82
CA ARG A 88 18.70 -6.60 -16.33
C ARG A 88 18.96 -6.83 -14.83
N GLU A 89 19.14 -5.77 -14.05
CA GLU A 89 19.55 -5.84 -12.65
C GLU A 89 18.45 -5.28 -11.75
N GLN A 90 17.50 -6.18 -11.45
CA GLN A 90 16.65 -6.21 -10.26
C GLN A 90 15.76 -4.98 -10.03
N LEU A 91 14.47 -5.15 -10.33
CA LEU A 91 13.40 -4.30 -9.84
C LEU A 91 13.12 -4.62 -8.38
N ILE A 92 13.29 -3.65 -7.47
CA ILE A 92 12.88 -3.77 -6.08
C ILE A 92 11.66 -2.89 -5.88
N ILE A 93 10.56 -3.50 -5.42
CA ILE A 93 9.36 -2.80 -4.98
C ILE A 93 9.43 -2.74 -3.46
N ASN A 94 9.46 -1.52 -2.91
CA ASN A 94 9.32 -1.30 -1.49
C ASN A 94 7.85 -1.02 -1.18
N GLY A 95 7.17 -1.97 -0.54
CA GLY A 95 5.80 -1.79 -0.04
C GLY A 95 5.70 -2.29 1.38
N VAL A 96 5.23 -1.45 2.29
CA VAL A 96 4.97 -1.83 3.68
C VAL A 96 3.49 -2.16 3.82
N THR A 97 3.10 -3.33 3.35
CA THR A 97 1.82 -3.94 3.76
C THR A 97 2.06 -5.42 4.04
N ARG A 98 2.97 -5.68 4.98
CA ARG A 98 2.93 -6.92 5.76
C ARG A 98 2.20 -6.63 7.07
N CYS A 99 0.95 -6.23 6.93
CA CYS A 99 0.00 -6.28 8.03
C CYS A 99 -0.48 -7.72 8.09
N TRP A 100 -0.09 -8.43 9.16
CA TRP A 100 -0.34 -9.85 9.49
C TRP A 100 0.69 -10.86 8.98
#